data_AF-A0A420BUJ8-F1
#
_entry.id   AF-A0A420BUJ8-F1
#
_cell.length_a   1.000
_cell.length_b   1.000
_cell.length_c   1.000
_cell.angle_alpha   90.00
_cell.angle_beta   90.00
_cell.angle_gamma   90.00
#
_symmetry.space_group_name_H-M   'P 1'
#
loop_
_entity.id
_entity.type
_entity.pdbx_description
1 polymer ?
#
loop_
_entity_poly.entity_id
_entity_poly.type
_entity_poly.pdbx_seq_one_letter_code
_entity_poly.pdbx_strand_id
1 'polypeptide(L)'
;MTGSDFAVVSLRGDVPQLDDASDDAVGPFRQLVLDPARGSEALIEAVADAEIATPWILVGGFDHHEVAAHLVARVLEGAIGVFGLAGVVLEGTQIPDGIREHEVPAAVTTDDVAASVRSLAADIAAWGPRVPEPWARVIASSRTDVAVRATLARRALADDPAYRPRALTPEQLALLRDVARRIVPQGEGATIDLAARLDRMIEAGESDGWRPTGMSTDVEAYRAGLDALAAIWMRGAAAQDAVIRRVIDGDAPSGAVLTADQLSLWFEDARNDLARLWLSHPASLARVGYSGFATGGTGPEPAGYLVLAAGEREEWEPGELGRLGAAKGSTA
;
A
#
# COMPACT_ATOMS: atom_id res chain seq x y z
N MET A 1 -8.57 0.13 25.04
CA MET A 1 -7.47 -0.86 25.03
C MET A 1 -6.53 -0.41 23.94
N THR A 2 -5.36 0.09 24.33
CA THR A 2 -4.25 0.34 23.40
C THR A 2 -3.80 -1.02 22.88
N GLY A 3 -4.32 -1.40 21.71
CA GLY A 3 -3.91 -2.61 21.01
C GLY A 3 -2.44 -2.53 20.63
N SER A 4 -1.85 -3.69 20.38
CA SER A 4 -0.52 -3.80 19.82
C SER A 4 -0.51 -3.21 18.40
N ASP A 5 0.35 -2.23 18.11
CA ASP A 5 0.37 -1.55 16.81
C ASP A 5 0.94 -2.43 15.68
N PHE A 6 1.70 -3.46 16.06
CA PHE A 6 2.27 -4.46 15.16
C PHE A 6 2.32 -5.84 15.80
N ALA A 7 2.17 -6.88 14.99
CA ALA A 7 2.56 -8.22 15.39
C ALA A 7 3.96 -8.60 14.87
N VAL A 8 4.59 -9.59 15.50
CA VAL A 8 5.84 -10.22 15.07
C VAL A 8 5.57 -11.68 14.81
N VAL A 9 5.81 -12.14 13.58
CA VAL A 9 5.77 -13.55 13.21
C VAL A 9 7.21 -14.03 13.14
N SER A 10 7.64 -14.90 14.05
CA SER A 10 9.04 -15.28 14.17
C SER A 10 9.29 -16.74 13.83
N LEU A 11 10.17 -16.98 12.85
CA LEU A 11 10.72 -18.29 12.50
C LEU A 11 11.95 -18.64 13.35
N ARG A 12 12.58 -17.66 14.01
CA ARG A 12 13.80 -17.86 14.83
C ARG A 12 13.53 -18.30 16.28
N GLY A 13 12.28 -18.45 16.66
CA GLY A 13 11.88 -18.61 18.06
C GLY A 13 11.46 -17.29 18.71
N ASP A 14 11.52 -17.24 20.03
CA ASP A 14 11.22 -16.04 20.81
C ASP A 14 12.18 -14.89 20.45
N VAL A 15 11.69 -13.65 20.46
CA VAL A 15 12.50 -12.45 20.20
C VAL A 15 12.45 -11.65 21.48
N PRO A 16 13.40 -11.89 22.40
CA PRO A 16 13.36 -11.25 23.70
C PRO A 16 13.52 -9.74 23.54
N GLN A 17 13.04 -8.99 24.55
CA GLN A 17 13.23 -7.53 24.62
C GLN A 17 12.50 -6.73 23.53
N LEU A 18 11.54 -7.31 22.81
CA LEU A 18 10.69 -6.56 21.86
C LEU A 18 9.91 -5.44 22.56
N ASP A 19 9.38 -5.72 23.74
CA ASP A 19 8.60 -4.78 24.56
C ASP A 19 9.42 -4.09 25.65
N ASP A 20 10.75 -4.31 25.68
CA ASP A 20 11.62 -3.56 26.59
C ASP A 20 11.57 -2.09 26.20
N ALA A 21 11.14 -1.25 27.15
CA ALA A 21 10.87 0.15 26.94
C ALA A 21 12.11 0.92 26.45
N SER A 22 12.18 1.19 25.15
CA SER A 22 12.63 2.49 24.65
C SER A 22 11.41 3.39 24.49
N ASP A 23 11.60 4.72 24.57
CA ASP A 23 10.60 5.76 24.28
C ASP A 23 10.09 5.72 22.80
N ASP A 24 9.77 4.53 22.28
CA ASP A 24 9.50 4.29 20.87
C ASP A 24 8.06 4.64 20.50
N ALA A 25 7.89 5.17 19.29
CA ALA A 25 6.62 5.62 18.74
C ALA A 25 5.61 4.50 18.40
N VAL A 26 5.91 3.26 18.77
CA VAL A 26 5.13 2.06 18.41
C VAL A 26 4.74 1.32 19.70
N GLY A 27 3.46 0.97 19.84
CA GLY A 27 2.94 0.20 20.97
C GLY A 27 3.53 -1.22 21.09
N PRO A 28 3.14 -1.99 22.14
CA PRO A 28 3.70 -3.33 22.39
C PRO A 28 3.49 -4.26 21.20
N PHE A 29 4.31 -5.30 21.06
CA PHE A 29 4.21 -6.26 19.95
C PHE A 29 3.45 -7.53 20.35
N ARG A 30 2.55 -8.00 19.48
CA ARG A 30 1.98 -9.34 19.60
C ARG A 30 2.89 -10.34 18.90
N GLN A 31 3.51 -11.27 19.62
CA GLN A 31 4.39 -12.26 19.01
C GLN A 31 3.69 -13.60 18.71
N LEU A 32 3.96 -14.14 17.51
CA LEU A 32 3.63 -15.50 17.07
C LEU A 32 4.92 -16.22 16.69
N VAL A 33 5.27 -17.27 17.44
CA VAL A 33 6.43 -18.11 17.13
C VAL A 33 5.98 -19.29 16.29
N LEU A 34 6.67 -19.51 15.17
CA LEU A 34 6.39 -20.59 14.23
C LEU A 34 7.58 -21.54 14.14
N ASP A 35 7.29 -22.84 13.98
CA ASP A 35 8.30 -23.85 13.72
C ASP A 35 8.57 -23.93 12.20
N PRO A 36 9.73 -23.45 11.71
CA PRO A 36 10.04 -23.44 10.27
C PRO A 36 10.12 -24.84 9.66
N ALA A 37 10.26 -25.91 10.46
CA ALA A 37 10.30 -27.28 9.96
C ALA A 37 8.94 -27.79 9.45
N ARG A 38 7.84 -27.08 9.74
CA ARG A 38 6.48 -27.50 9.33
C ARG A 38 6.17 -27.25 7.85
N GLY A 39 7.02 -26.52 7.13
CA GLY A 39 6.82 -26.17 5.72
C GLY A 39 5.85 -24.99 5.52
N SER A 40 5.92 -24.35 4.36
CA SER A 40 5.25 -23.07 4.07
C SER A 40 3.72 -23.09 4.23
N GLU A 41 3.06 -24.17 3.83
CA GLU A 41 1.59 -24.26 3.91
C GLU A 41 1.11 -24.28 5.37
N ALA A 42 1.77 -25.07 6.22
CA ALA A 42 1.45 -25.11 7.65
C ALA A 42 1.81 -23.80 8.37
N LEU A 43 2.81 -23.06 7.88
CA LEU A 43 3.13 -21.72 8.39
C LEU A 43 2.04 -20.71 8.04
N ILE A 44 1.52 -20.74 6.80
CA ILE A 44 0.40 -19.90 6.37
C ILE A 44 -0.85 -20.19 7.20
N GLU A 45 -1.19 -21.47 7.40
CA GLU A 45 -2.31 -21.89 8.26
C GLU A 45 -2.13 -21.36 9.69
N ALA A 46 -0.94 -21.48 10.27
CA ALA A 46 -0.68 -21.00 11.63
C ALA A 46 -0.80 -19.46 11.75
N VAL A 47 -0.41 -18.70 10.71
CA VAL A 47 -0.60 -17.25 10.68
C VAL A 47 -2.08 -16.90 10.55
N ALA A 48 -2.83 -17.61 9.71
CA ALA A 48 -4.26 -17.43 9.55
C ALA A 48 -5.03 -17.72 10.86
N ASP A 49 -4.72 -18.84 11.52
CA ASP A 49 -5.31 -19.26 12.79
C ASP A 49 -5.01 -18.30 13.94
N ALA A 50 -3.91 -17.54 13.85
CA ALA A 50 -3.58 -16.51 14.82
C ALA A 50 -4.46 -15.26 14.67
N GLU A 51 -5.23 -15.12 13.59
CA GLU A 51 -6.12 -13.98 13.32
C GLU A 51 -5.41 -12.63 13.49
N ILE A 52 -4.19 -12.52 12.95
CA ILE A 52 -3.42 -11.27 12.99
C ILE A 52 -4.03 -10.30 11.95
N ALA A 53 -4.73 -9.28 12.45
CA ALA A 53 -5.32 -8.23 11.62
C ALA A 53 -4.55 -6.91 11.65
N THR A 54 -3.54 -6.81 12.53
CA THR A 54 -2.60 -5.69 12.58
C THR A 54 -1.46 -5.90 11.59
N PRO A 55 -0.76 -4.83 11.16
CA PRO A 55 0.47 -4.97 10.39
C PRO A 55 1.47 -5.86 11.13
N TRP A 56 2.23 -6.69 10.41
CA TRP A 56 3.15 -7.61 11.07
C TRP A 56 4.50 -7.74 10.35
N ILE A 57 5.54 -7.97 11.15
CA ILE A 57 6.92 -8.13 10.69
C ILE A 57 7.30 -9.59 10.81
N LEU A 58 7.79 -10.17 9.71
CA LEU A 58 8.38 -11.51 9.68
C LEU A 58 9.81 -11.45 10.19
N VAL A 59 10.17 -12.33 11.12
CA VAL A 59 11.54 -12.44 11.65
C VAL A 59 12.12 -13.81 11.32
N GLY A 60 13.27 -13.83 10.67
CA GLY A 60 14.01 -15.05 10.32
C GLY A 60 15.41 -15.07 10.92
N GLY A 61 15.88 -16.27 11.27
CA GLY A 61 17.27 -16.48 11.70
C GLY A 61 18.18 -16.76 10.50
N PHE A 62 19.47 -16.97 10.76
CA PHE A 62 20.48 -17.22 9.71
C PHE A 62 20.10 -18.36 8.75
N ASP A 63 19.46 -19.41 9.26
CA ASP A 63 19.09 -20.61 8.48
C ASP A 63 17.66 -20.55 7.90
N HIS A 64 16.93 -19.43 8.07
CA HIS A 64 15.50 -19.34 7.74
C HIS A 64 15.20 -18.51 6.48
N HIS A 65 16.21 -18.06 5.75
CA HIS A 65 16.05 -17.12 4.63
C HIS A 65 15.17 -17.68 3.51
N GLU A 66 15.36 -18.95 3.14
CA GLU A 66 14.57 -19.60 2.09
C GLU A 66 13.10 -19.75 2.49
N VAL A 67 12.85 -20.21 3.72
CA VAL A 67 11.49 -20.37 4.26
C VAL A 67 10.80 -19.00 4.39
N ALA A 68 11.53 -17.97 4.82
CA ALA A 68 11.02 -16.61 4.92
C ALA A 68 10.62 -16.05 3.54
N ALA A 69 11.47 -16.23 2.52
CA ALA A 69 11.15 -15.80 1.15
C ALA A 69 9.91 -16.50 0.60
N HIS A 70 9.77 -17.81 0.81
CA HIS A 70 8.56 -18.55 0.41
C HIS A 70 7.31 -18.05 1.15
N LEU A 71 7.39 -17.80 2.46
CA LEU A 71 6.25 -17.29 3.23
C LEU A 71 5.81 -15.91 2.73
N VAL A 72 6.77 -15.00 2.47
CA VAL A 72 6.51 -13.68 1.87
C VAL A 72 5.81 -13.82 0.52
N ALA A 73 6.33 -14.66 -0.38
CA ALA A 73 5.73 -14.88 -1.69
C ALA A 73 4.28 -15.37 -1.57
N ARG A 74 4.00 -16.38 -0.73
CA ARG A 74 2.64 -16.91 -0.53
C ARG A 74 1.65 -15.87 -0.02
N VAL A 75 2.08 -14.99 0.89
CA VAL A 75 1.23 -13.88 1.38
C VAL A 75 0.95 -12.89 0.25
N LEU A 76 1.96 -12.51 -0.53
CA LEU A 76 1.82 -11.57 -1.64
C LEU A 76 1.11 -12.16 -2.88
N GLU A 77 1.03 -13.49 -2.96
CA GLU A 77 0.20 -14.25 -3.89
C GLU A 77 -1.26 -14.38 -3.44
N GLY A 78 -1.63 -13.82 -2.28
CA GLY A 78 -3.00 -13.77 -1.81
C GLY A 78 -3.46 -15.02 -1.07
N ALA A 79 -2.58 -15.63 -0.25
CA ALA A 79 -2.96 -16.68 0.68
C ALA A 79 -4.23 -16.33 1.47
N ILE A 80 -5.13 -17.31 1.62
CA ILE A 80 -6.38 -17.12 2.37
C ILE A 80 -6.11 -16.98 3.86
N GLY A 81 -6.87 -16.13 4.54
CA GLY A 81 -6.76 -15.92 5.98
C GLY A 81 -5.58 -15.05 6.42
N VAL A 82 -4.70 -14.64 5.49
CA VAL A 82 -3.50 -13.85 5.80
C VAL A 82 -3.51 -12.51 5.06
N PHE A 83 -3.27 -11.43 5.79
CA PHE A 83 -3.03 -10.10 5.26
C PHE A 83 -2.14 -9.32 6.25
N GLY A 84 -1.57 -8.18 5.82
CA GLY A 84 -0.89 -7.26 6.73
C GLY A 84 0.61 -7.47 6.90
N LEU A 85 1.27 -8.31 6.07
CA LEU A 85 2.73 -8.34 6.02
C LEU A 85 3.24 -6.93 5.74
N ALA A 86 4.02 -6.39 6.67
CA ALA A 86 4.49 -5.01 6.65
C ALA A 86 6.01 -4.93 6.39
N GLY A 87 6.77 -5.92 6.84
CA GLY A 87 8.21 -5.97 6.61
C GLY A 87 8.85 -7.27 7.05
N VAL A 88 10.16 -7.40 6.82
CA VAL A 88 10.96 -8.58 7.17
C VAL A 88 12.26 -8.17 7.86
N VAL A 89 12.61 -8.83 8.97
CA VAL A 89 13.92 -8.73 9.60
C VAL A 89 14.60 -10.10 9.56
N LEU A 90 15.78 -10.18 8.98
CA LEU A 90 16.56 -11.41 8.92
C LEU A 90 17.90 -11.27 9.64
N GLU A 91 18.28 -12.30 10.41
CA GLU A 91 19.67 -12.43 10.81
C GLU A 91 20.54 -12.76 9.60
N GLY A 92 21.53 -11.93 9.30
CA GLY A 92 22.37 -12.09 8.11
C GLY A 92 23.04 -10.79 7.69
N THR A 93 23.64 -10.83 6.49
CA THR A 93 24.38 -9.69 5.92
C THR A 93 23.75 -9.12 4.65
N GLN A 94 22.75 -9.80 4.09
CA GLN A 94 22.07 -9.39 2.86
C GLN A 94 20.62 -9.87 2.84
N ILE A 95 19.75 -9.07 2.23
CA ILE A 95 18.35 -9.45 2.00
C ILE A 95 18.30 -10.41 0.80
N PRO A 96 17.69 -11.61 0.91
CA PRO A 96 17.52 -12.54 -0.20
C PRO A 96 16.76 -11.95 -1.39
N ASP A 97 17.11 -12.36 -2.61
CA ASP A 97 16.48 -11.91 -3.86
C ASP A 97 14.96 -12.10 -3.83
N GLY A 98 14.49 -13.27 -3.38
CA GLY A 98 13.06 -13.59 -3.25
C GLY A 98 12.27 -12.73 -2.25
N ILE A 99 12.93 -11.86 -1.46
CA ILE A 99 12.27 -10.81 -0.66
C ILE A 99 12.45 -9.45 -1.34
N ARG A 100 13.65 -9.18 -1.84
CA ARG A 100 14.00 -7.90 -2.49
C ARG A 100 13.16 -7.63 -3.74
N GLU A 101 12.91 -8.65 -4.55
CA GLU A 101 12.12 -8.56 -5.79
C GLU A 101 10.67 -8.15 -5.55
N HIS A 102 10.15 -8.42 -4.34
CA HIS A 102 8.82 -8.01 -3.93
C HIS A 102 8.76 -6.59 -3.35
N GLU A 103 9.91 -5.89 -3.26
CA GLU A 103 10.04 -4.55 -2.68
C GLU A 103 9.45 -4.46 -1.25
N VAL A 104 9.49 -5.56 -0.49
CA VAL A 104 9.04 -5.58 0.91
C VAL A 104 10.04 -4.80 1.77
N PRO A 105 9.59 -3.87 2.63
CA PRO A 105 10.47 -3.23 3.61
C PRO A 105 11.22 -4.28 4.43
N ALA A 106 12.55 -4.27 4.36
CA ALA A 106 13.35 -5.32 4.96
C ALA A 106 14.64 -4.79 5.58
N ALA A 107 15.06 -5.43 6.66
CA ALA A 107 16.31 -5.16 7.35
C ALA A 107 17.08 -6.46 7.58
N VAL A 108 18.40 -6.36 7.64
CA VAL A 108 19.29 -7.44 8.06
C VAL A 108 20.12 -6.99 9.25
N THR A 109 20.41 -7.92 10.15
CA THR A 109 21.20 -7.65 11.35
C THR A 109 22.03 -8.88 11.71
N THR A 110 23.16 -8.68 12.37
CA THR A 110 23.98 -9.78 12.92
C THR A 110 23.82 -9.93 14.42
N ASP A 111 23.21 -8.94 15.08
CA ASP A 111 23.27 -8.77 16.53
C ASP A 111 21.85 -8.58 17.10
N ASP A 112 21.40 -7.33 17.19
CA ASP A 112 20.16 -6.96 17.87
C ASP A 112 18.95 -7.00 16.93
N VAL A 113 18.29 -8.16 16.89
CA VAL A 113 17.03 -8.34 16.15
C VAL A 113 15.89 -7.53 16.72
N ALA A 114 15.78 -7.39 18.05
CA ALA A 114 14.68 -6.65 18.66
C ALA A 114 14.76 -5.16 18.27
N ALA A 115 15.94 -4.55 18.34
CA ALA A 115 16.15 -3.18 17.89
C ALA A 115 15.87 -2.99 16.39
N SER A 116 16.25 -3.97 15.57
CA SER A 116 16.00 -3.94 14.12
C SER A 116 14.50 -4.03 13.81
N VAL A 117 13.76 -4.87 14.53
CA VAL A 117 12.28 -4.96 14.44
C VAL A 117 11.65 -3.63 14.86
N ARG A 118 12.05 -3.04 15.99
CA ARG A 118 11.50 -1.75 16.46
C ARG A 118 11.78 -0.61 15.48
N SER A 119 13.00 -0.52 14.95
CA SER A 119 13.37 0.51 13.95
C SER A 119 12.54 0.36 12.68
N LEU A 120 12.45 -0.86 12.13
CA LEU A 120 11.65 -1.11 10.94
C LEU A 120 10.16 -0.83 11.16
N ALA A 121 9.62 -1.21 12.32
CA ALA A 121 8.23 -0.91 12.70
C ALA A 121 7.98 0.60 12.78
N ALA A 122 8.91 1.36 13.38
CA ALA A 122 8.82 2.81 13.49
C ALA A 122 8.87 3.49 12.11
N ASP A 123 9.77 3.04 11.23
CA ASP A 123 9.85 3.55 9.86
C ASP A 123 8.56 3.26 9.08
N ILE A 124 8.05 2.02 9.14
CA ILE A 124 6.79 1.66 8.49
C ILE A 124 5.62 2.48 9.07
N ALA A 125 5.58 2.72 10.38
CA ALA A 125 4.53 3.53 11.00
C ALA A 125 4.58 5.01 10.56
N ALA A 126 5.78 5.54 10.32
CA ALA A 126 5.97 6.92 9.86
C ALA A 126 5.54 7.12 8.39
N TRP A 127 5.75 6.12 7.53
CA TRP A 127 5.61 6.26 6.07
C TRP A 127 4.46 5.46 5.44
N GLY A 128 3.94 4.43 6.11
CA GLY A 128 2.90 3.53 5.58
C GLY A 128 1.49 3.82 6.11
N PRO A 129 0.52 4.21 5.27
CA PRO A 129 -0.88 4.34 5.69
C PRO A 129 -1.43 3.02 6.23
N ARG A 130 -2.07 3.08 7.41
CA ARG A 130 -2.62 1.91 8.07
C ARG A 130 -3.93 1.45 7.43
N VAL A 131 -4.00 0.15 7.12
CA VAL A 131 -5.27 -0.52 6.84
C VAL A 131 -5.93 -0.84 8.18
N PRO A 132 -7.15 -0.37 8.46
CA PRO A 132 -7.82 -0.68 9.74
C PRO A 132 -8.12 -2.18 9.87
N GLU A 133 -8.05 -2.72 11.09
CA GLU A 133 -8.21 -4.16 11.33
C GLU A 133 -9.48 -4.79 10.74
N PRO A 134 -10.68 -4.18 10.83
CA PRO A 134 -11.88 -4.76 10.22
C PRO A 134 -11.73 -4.95 8.70
N TRP A 135 -11.05 -4.01 8.02
CA TRP A 135 -10.79 -4.09 6.59
C TRP A 135 -9.75 -5.15 6.26
N ALA A 136 -8.67 -5.24 7.05
CA ALA A 136 -7.66 -6.29 6.91
C ALA A 136 -8.29 -7.69 6.99
N ARG A 137 -9.24 -7.91 7.90
CA ARG A 137 -9.98 -9.18 8.02
C ARG A 137 -10.82 -9.49 6.79
N VAL A 138 -11.53 -8.50 6.24
CA VAL A 138 -12.32 -8.68 5.00
C VAL A 138 -11.41 -9.01 3.81
N ILE A 139 -10.28 -8.31 3.69
CA ILE A 139 -9.29 -8.59 2.64
C ILE A 139 -8.76 -10.01 2.77
N ALA A 140 -8.37 -10.45 3.98
CA ALA A 140 -7.88 -11.81 4.22
C ALA A 140 -8.92 -12.91 3.96
N SER A 141 -10.22 -12.58 4.01
CA SER A 141 -11.30 -13.57 3.95
C SER A 141 -11.50 -14.22 2.57
N SER A 142 -12.30 -15.29 2.56
CA SER A 142 -12.76 -15.96 1.34
C SER A 142 -13.68 -15.10 0.46
N ARG A 143 -14.17 -13.96 0.95
CA ARG A 143 -15.00 -13.01 0.16
C ARG A 143 -14.20 -12.20 -0.86
N THR A 144 -12.89 -12.09 -0.65
CA THR A 144 -11.98 -11.40 -1.56
C THR A 144 -11.37 -12.44 -2.48
N ASP A 145 -11.38 -12.22 -3.79
CA ASP A 145 -10.74 -13.12 -4.75
C ASP A 145 -9.22 -13.22 -4.50
N VAL A 146 -8.59 -14.35 -4.85
CA VAL A 146 -7.14 -14.56 -4.65
C VAL A 146 -6.29 -13.48 -5.34
N ALA A 147 -6.62 -13.09 -6.57
CA ALA A 147 -5.87 -12.07 -7.30
C ALA A 147 -6.07 -10.67 -6.68
N VAL A 148 -7.25 -10.42 -6.12
CA VAL A 148 -7.55 -9.18 -5.40
C VAL A 148 -6.79 -9.13 -4.07
N ARG A 149 -6.74 -10.23 -3.29
CA ARG A 149 -5.92 -10.33 -2.08
C ARG A 149 -4.45 -10.05 -2.39
N ALA A 150 -3.91 -10.72 -3.42
CA ALA A 150 -2.53 -10.53 -3.87
C ALA A 150 -2.23 -9.05 -4.22
N THR A 151 -3.15 -8.42 -4.97
CA THR A 151 -3.00 -7.02 -5.38
C THR A 151 -3.06 -6.07 -4.18
N LEU A 152 -4.00 -6.27 -3.26
CA LEU A 152 -4.13 -5.43 -2.07
C LEU A 152 -2.96 -5.63 -1.10
N ALA A 153 -2.45 -6.87 -0.96
CA ALA A 153 -1.29 -7.16 -0.12
C ALA A 153 -0.04 -6.42 -0.59
N ARG A 154 0.25 -6.47 -1.91
CA ARG A 154 1.37 -5.70 -2.50
C ARG A 154 1.18 -4.19 -2.35
N ARG A 155 -0.04 -3.69 -2.56
CA ARG A 155 -0.32 -2.25 -2.45
C ARG A 155 -0.23 -1.72 -1.02
N ALA A 156 -0.43 -2.57 -0.02
CA ALA A 156 -0.37 -2.20 1.40
C ALA A 156 1.06 -2.06 1.94
N LEU A 157 2.07 -2.52 1.22
CA LEU A 157 3.47 -2.31 1.59
C LEU A 157 3.78 -0.81 1.62
N ALA A 158 4.55 -0.39 2.62
CA ALA A 158 5.00 0.98 2.75
C ALA A 158 5.93 1.35 1.58
N ASP A 159 5.78 2.56 1.06
CA ASP A 159 6.68 3.08 0.02
C ASP A 159 8.07 3.38 0.62
N ASP A 160 9.14 3.15 -0.14
CA ASP A 160 10.51 3.44 0.30
C ASP A 160 10.71 4.97 0.44
N PRO A 161 10.99 5.50 1.64
CA PRO A 161 11.24 6.93 1.83
C PRO A 161 12.51 7.41 1.11
N ALA A 162 13.44 6.50 0.81
CA ALA A 162 14.65 6.76 0.04
C ALA A 162 14.48 6.52 -1.48
N TYR A 163 13.27 6.26 -1.96
CA TYR A 163 12.99 5.96 -3.36
C TYR A 163 13.68 6.94 -4.33
N ARG A 164 14.32 6.38 -5.35
CA ARG A 164 14.95 7.11 -6.46
C ARG A 164 14.16 6.84 -7.74
N PRO A 165 13.83 7.89 -8.51
CA PRO A 165 13.02 7.72 -9.72
C PRO A 165 13.76 6.87 -10.76
N ARG A 166 12.99 6.07 -11.49
CA ARG A 166 13.45 5.23 -12.61
C ARG A 166 13.09 5.90 -13.95
N ALA A 167 11.87 6.44 -14.05
CA ALA A 167 11.39 7.14 -15.23
C ALA A 167 11.66 8.65 -15.19
N LEU A 168 11.56 9.31 -14.04
CA LEU A 168 11.67 10.77 -13.92
C LEU A 168 13.07 11.20 -13.47
N THR A 169 13.37 12.50 -13.57
CA THR A 169 14.52 13.08 -12.85
C THR A 169 14.17 13.30 -11.37
N PRO A 170 15.17 13.45 -10.47
CA PRO A 170 14.91 13.79 -9.07
C PRO A 170 14.07 15.06 -8.88
N GLU A 171 14.30 16.08 -9.71
CA GLU A 171 13.56 17.35 -9.67
C GLU A 171 12.11 17.17 -10.12
N GLN A 172 11.88 16.37 -11.17
CA GLN A 172 10.55 16.04 -11.67
C GLN A 172 9.76 15.23 -10.64
N LEU A 173 10.38 14.24 -9.99
CA LEU A 173 9.75 13.49 -8.91
C LEU A 173 9.39 14.40 -7.73
N ALA A 174 10.28 15.32 -7.35
CA ALA A 174 10.02 16.28 -6.28
C ALA A 174 8.84 17.21 -6.63
N LEU A 175 8.78 17.72 -7.86
CA LEU A 175 7.63 18.51 -8.34
C LEU A 175 6.34 17.68 -8.33
N LEU A 176 6.38 16.43 -8.78
CA LEU A 176 5.22 15.56 -8.77
C LEU A 176 4.73 15.26 -7.34
N ARG A 177 5.63 15.08 -6.37
CA ARG A 177 5.28 14.96 -4.94
C ARG A 177 4.59 16.22 -4.42
N ASP A 178 5.04 17.41 -4.83
CA ASP A 178 4.39 18.67 -4.48
C ASP A 178 2.97 18.76 -5.06
N VAL A 179 2.82 18.43 -6.36
CA VAL A 179 1.53 18.42 -7.06
C VAL A 179 0.58 17.41 -6.41
N ALA A 180 1.03 16.18 -6.17
CA ALA A 180 0.22 15.11 -5.59
C ALA A 180 -0.36 15.50 -4.23
N ARG A 181 0.44 16.15 -3.38
CA ARG A 181 -0.02 16.66 -2.06
C ARG A 181 -1.12 17.72 -2.17
N ARG A 182 -1.18 18.49 -3.27
CA ARG A 182 -2.25 19.47 -3.51
C ARG A 182 -3.50 18.85 -4.12
N ILE A 183 -3.33 17.93 -5.07
CA ILE A 183 -4.44 17.32 -5.83
C ILE A 183 -5.18 16.25 -5.02
N VAL A 184 -4.45 15.41 -4.29
CA VAL A 184 -5.01 14.30 -3.50
C VAL A 184 -4.60 14.46 -2.04
N PRO A 185 -5.27 15.35 -1.28
CA PRO A 185 -4.97 15.53 0.13
C PRO A 185 -5.34 14.26 0.92
N GLN A 186 -4.34 13.61 1.52
CA GLN A 186 -4.50 12.34 2.23
C GLN A 186 -4.79 12.49 3.73
N GLY A 187 -5.04 13.70 4.24
CA GLY A 187 -5.31 13.95 5.66
C GLY A 187 -4.07 13.87 6.55
N GLU A 188 -4.29 13.70 7.86
CA GLU A 188 -3.23 13.54 8.86
C GLU A 188 -2.70 12.10 8.90
N GLY A 189 -1.44 11.93 9.28
CA GLY A 189 -0.76 10.64 9.39
C GLY A 189 0.11 10.29 8.18
N ALA A 190 0.54 9.02 8.12
CA ALA A 190 1.34 8.50 7.03
C ALA A 190 0.58 8.53 5.70
N THR A 191 1.29 8.87 4.61
CA THR A 191 0.70 9.09 3.28
C THR A 191 1.30 8.16 2.24
N ILE A 192 0.50 7.77 1.25
CA ILE A 192 0.98 7.04 0.07
C ILE A 192 1.89 7.96 -0.74
N ASP A 193 3.09 7.52 -1.12
CA ASP A 193 3.92 8.26 -2.07
C ASP A 193 3.41 8.04 -3.50
N LEU A 194 2.35 8.79 -3.85
CA LEU A 194 1.70 8.69 -5.15
C LEU A 194 2.66 9.00 -6.31
N ALA A 195 3.63 9.89 -6.10
CA ALA A 195 4.59 10.25 -7.13
C ALA A 195 5.59 9.11 -7.39
N ALA A 196 6.09 8.44 -6.34
CA ALA A 196 6.95 7.27 -6.48
C ALA A 196 6.22 6.07 -7.11
N ARG A 197 4.93 5.89 -6.80
CA ARG A 197 4.09 4.86 -7.44
C ARG A 197 3.84 5.17 -8.91
N LEU A 198 3.59 6.44 -9.23
CA LEU A 198 3.40 6.88 -10.61
C LEU A 198 4.68 6.70 -11.44
N ASP A 199 5.85 7.08 -10.91
CA ASP A 199 7.13 6.88 -11.59
C ASP A 199 7.36 5.40 -11.97
N ARG A 200 7.09 4.47 -11.03
CA ARG A 200 7.12 3.03 -11.30
C ARG A 200 6.12 2.60 -12.36
N MET A 201 4.88 3.09 -12.28
CA MET A 201 3.81 2.74 -13.21
C MET A 201 4.16 3.14 -14.65
N ILE A 202 4.66 4.35 -14.86
CA ILE A 202 5.01 4.84 -16.20
C ILE A 202 6.28 4.17 -16.74
N GLU A 203 7.25 3.84 -15.88
CA GLU A 203 8.43 3.06 -16.27
C GLU A 203 8.05 1.64 -16.71
N ALA A 204 7.11 1.02 -16.00
CA ALA A 204 6.63 -0.32 -16.29
C ALA A 204 5.64 -0.37 -17.49
N GLY A 205 5.17 0.78 -17.99
CA GLY A 205 4.15 0.86 -19.03
C GLY A 205 2.77 0.38 -18.57
N GLU A 206 2.47 0.52 -17.28
CA GLU A 206 1.22 0.06 -16.63
C GLU A 206 0.13 1.16 -16.61
N SER A 207 0.17 2.13 -17.53
CA SER A 207 -0.88 3.14 -17.69
C SER A 207 -2.19 2.52 -18.20
N ASP A 208 -3.22 3.34 -18.44
CA ASP A 208 -4.53 2.86 -18.89
C ASP A 208 -4.54 2.19 -20.28
N GLY A 209 -3.37 2.11 -20.93
CA GLY A 209 -3.12 1.32 -22.13
C GLY A 209 -3.70 1.94 -23.40
N TRP A 210 -4.23 3.16 -23.35
CA TRP A 210 -4.85 3.81 -24.49
C TRP A 210 -3.99 4.96 -25.02
N ARG A 211 -3.29 4.73 -26.14
CA ARG A 211 -2.60 5.80 -26.87
C ARG A 211 -2.84 5.70 -28.38
N PRO A 212 -3.34 6.77 -29.03
CA PRO A 212 -3.33 6.88 -30.47
C PRO A 212 -1.92 6.68 -31.05
N THR A 213 -1.83 5.98 -32.18
CA THR A 213 -0.55 5.74 -32.88
C THR A 213 0.14 7.06 -33.20
N GLY A 214 1.42 7.19 -32.83
CA GLY A 214 2.23 8.38 -33.07
C GLY A 214 2.28 9.40 -31.93
N MET A 215 1.65 9.11 -30.79
CA MET A 215 1.85 9.88 -29.56
C MET A 215 3.15 9.48 -28.84
N SER A 216 3.64 10.36 -27.96
CA SER A 216 4.80 10.07 -27.08
C SER A 216 4.54 8.86 -26.18
N THR A 217 5.57 8.34 -25.54
CA THR A 217 5.44 7.36 -24.45
C THR A 217 4.95 8.00 -23.14
N ASP A 218 4.51 7.22 -22.15
CA ASP A 218 4.12 7.74 -20.82
C ASP A 218 5.26 8.54 -20.19
N VAL A 219 6.47 7.98 -20.21
CA VAL A 219 7.67 8.62 -19.67
C VAL A 219 7.94 9.96 -20.36
N GLU A 220 7.91 10.01 -21.69
CA GLU A 220 8.14 11.25 -22.44
C GLU A 220 7.04 12.29 -22.18
N ALA A 221 5.78 11.87 -22.12
CA ALA A 221 4.65 12.76 -21.82
C ALA A 221 4.75 13.36 -20.41
N TYR A 222 5.05 12.53 -19.40
CA TYR A 222 5.22 13.01 -18.03
C TYR A 222 6.41 13.95 -17.88
N ARG A 223 7.56 13.64 -18.50
CA ARG A 223 8.72 14.53 -18.48
C ARG A 223 8.39 15.89 -19.10
N ALA A 224 7.80 15.91 -20.30
CA ALA A 224 7.44 17.15 -20.98
C ALA A 224 6.41 17.99 -20.18
N GLY A 225 5.39 17.35 -19.61
CA GLY A 225 4.40 18.01 -18.78
C GLY A 225 4.96 18.57 -17.47
N LEU A 226 5.83 17.82 -16.79
CA LEU A 226 6.51 18.28 -15.57
C LEU A 226 7.49 19.41 -15.86
N ASP A 227 8.22 19.38 -16.98
CA ASP A 227 9.10 20.48 -17.38
C ASP A 227 8.31 21.76 -17.70
N ALA A 228 7.18 21.63 -18.39
CA ALA A 228 6.28 22.75 -18.67
C ALA A 228 5.66 23.31 -17.38
N LEU A 229 5.23 22.45 -16.46
CA LEU A 229 4.69 22.87 -15.16
C LEU A 229 5.75 23.54 -14.29
N ALA A 230 6.98 23.01 -14.26
CA ALA A 230 8.09 23.54 -13.49
C ALA A 230 8.39 25.01 -13.83
N ALA A 231 8.27 25.38 -15.11
CA ALA A 231 8.50 26.75 -15.59
C ALA A 231 7.54 27.79 -14.97
N ILE A 232 6.36 27.36 -14.51
CA ILE A 232 5.33 28.22 -13.92
C ILE A 232 5.05 27.88 -12.45
N TRP A 233 5.72 26.88 -11.88
CA TRP A 233 5.48 26.41 -10.52
C TRP A 233 6.01 27.40 -9.49
N MET A 234 5.15 27.81 -8.56
CA MET A 234 5.48 28.81 -7.55
C MET A 234 5.64 28.18 -6.17
N ARG A 235 6.40 28.83 -5.29
CA ARG A 235 6.53 28.41 -3.89
C ARG A 235 5.34 28.89 -3.06
N GLY A 236 4.89 28.03 -2.14
CA GLY A 236 3.84 28.31 -1.18
C GLY A 236 2.46 27.83 -1.65
N ALA A 237 1.69 27.26 -0.72
CA ALA A 237 0.45 26.55 -1.01
C ALA A 237 -0.57 27.39 -1.82
N ALA A 238 -0.79 28.65 -1.44
CA ALA A 238 -1.74 29.52 -2.14
C ALA A 238 -1.31 29.83 -3.59
N ALA A 239 0.00 29.99 -3.83
CA ALA A 239 0.52 30.24 -5.16
C ALA A 239 0.47 28.98 -6.03
N GLN A 240 0.79 27.81 -5.45
CA GLN A 240 0.62 26.52 -6.11
C GLN A 240 -0.82 26.28 -6.52
N ASP A 241 -1.79 26.57 -5.64
CA ASP A 241 -3.22 26.43 -5.98
C ASP A 241 -3.65 27.38 -7.10
N ALA A 242 -3.10 28.59 -7.14
CA ALA A 242 -3.38 29.53 -8.23
C ALA A 242 -2.83 29.02 -9.57
N VAL A 243 -1.62 28.44 -9.58
CA VAL A 243 -1.05 27.80 -10.77
C VAL A 243 -1.91 26.61 -11.22
N ILE A 244 -2.26 25.73 -10.29
CA ILE A 244 -3.13 24.56 -10.55
C ILE A 244 -4.45 25.01 -11.20
N ARG A 245 -5.13 26.02 -10.61
CA ARG A 245 -6.39 26.54 -11.17
C ARG A 245 -6.20 27.06 -12.59
N ARG A 246 -5.17 27.86 -12.84
CA ARG A 246 -4.87 28.38 -14.19
C ARG A 246 -4.59 27.28 -15.21
N VAL A 247 -3.90 26.20 -14.82
CA VAL A 247 -3.66 25.05 -15.71
C VAL A 247 -4.99 24.34 -16.04
N ILE A 248 -5.84 24.13 -15.04
CA ILE A 248 -7.16 23.52 -15.22
C ILE A 248 -8.05 24.40 -16.12
N ASP A 249 -8.01 25.72 -15.93
CA ASP A 249 -8.81 26.67 -16.70
C ASP A 249 -8.27 26.90 -18.13
N GLY A 250 -7.09 26.36 -18.47
CA GLY A 250 -6.43 26.58 -19.76
C GLY A 250 -5.77 27.97 -19.91
N ASP A 251 -5.70 28.73 -18.83
CA ASP A 251 -5.19 30.11 -18.78
C ASP A 251 -3.74 30.21 -18.27
N ALA A 252 -3.06 29.07 -18.13
CA ALA A 252 -1.66 29.03 -17.74
C ALA A 252 -0.79 29.70 -18.82
N PRO A 253 0.28 30.44 -18.44
CA PRO A 253 1.20 30.98 -19.43
C PRO A 253 1.72 29.87 -20.33
N SER A 254 1.52 29.99 -21.64
CA SER A 254 2.01 28.99 -22.61
C SER A 254 3.53 28.93 -22.58
N GLY A 255 4.08 27.72 -22.45
CA GLY A 255 5.53 27.47 -22.46
C GLY A 255 6.06 27.15 -23.87
N ALA A 256 7.38 27.05 -23.99
CA ALA A 256 8.03 26.58 -25.21
C ALA A 256 7.91 25.05 -25.43
N VAL A 257 7.54 24.30 -24.37
CA VAL A 257 7.46 22.83 -24.38
C VAL A 257 6.06 22.35 -24.74
N LEU A 258 5.03 22.87 -24.06
CA LEU A 258 3.62 22.58 -24.31
C LEU A 258 2.82 23.88 -24.41
N THR A 259 1.81 23.89 -25.29
CA THR A 259 0.78 24.94 -25.28
C THR A 259 -0.06 24.87 -24.00
N ALA A 260 -0.82 25.93 -23.71
CA ALA A 260 -1.69 25.94 -22.53
C ALA A 260 -2.73 24.80 -22.57
N ASP A 261 -3.36 24.58 -23.73
CA ASP A 261 -4.31 23.48 -23.94
C ASP A 261 -3.67 22.10 -23.72
N GLN A 262 -2.46 21.89 -24.24
CA GLN A 262 -1.73 20.63 -24.06
C GLN A 262 -1.35 20.39 -22.61
N LEU A 263 -0.92 21.43 -21.89
CA LEU A 263 -0.61 21.34 -20.47
C LEU A 263 -1.88 21.05 -19.65
N SER A 264 -3.02 21.63 -20.01
CA SER A 264 -4.31 21.38 -19.37
C SER A 264 -4.75 19.92 -19.52
N LEU A 265 -4.71 19.38 -20.74
CA LEU A 265 -5.03 17.97 -21.02
C LEU A 265 -4.08 17.01 -20.29
N TRP A 266 -2.77 17.26 -20.36
CA TRP A 266 -1.80 16.46 -19.60
C TRP A 266 -2.09 16.49 -18.10
N PHE A 267 -2.49 17.64 -17.57
CA PHE A 267 -2.78 17.78 -16.14
C PHE A 267 -4.08 17.07 -15.74
N GLU A 268 -5.04 16.94 -16.65
CA GLU A 268 -6.23 16.10 -16.46
C GLU A 268 -5.84 14.63 -16.28
N ASP A 269 -5.00 14.10 -17.16
CA ASP A 269 -4.48 12.72 -17.08
C ASP A 269 -3.69 12.52 -15.78
N ALA A 270 -2.77 13.44 -15.47
CA ALA A 270 -1.97 13.37 -14.25
C ALA A 270 -2.83 13.35 -12.97
N ARG A 271 -3.91 14.14 -12.93
CA ARG A 271 -4.86 14.11 -11.81
C ARG A 271 -5.63 12.79 -11.74
N ASN A 272 -6.01 12.23 -12.88
CA ASN A 272 -6.70 10.95 -12.97
C ASN A 272 -5.82 9.83 -12.39
N ASP A 273 -4.58 9.75 -12.84
CA ASP A 273 -3.62 8.73 -12.38
C ASP A 273 -3.32 8.84 -10.90
N LEU A 274 -3.09 10.05 -10.38
CA LEU A 274 -2.89 10.28 -8.95
C LEU A 274 -4.11 9.84 -8.12
N ALA A 275 -5.32 10.16 -8.57
CA ALA A 275 -6.56 9.76 -7.90
C ALA A 275 -6.78 8.24 -7.95
N ARG A 276 -6.49 7.60 -9.10
CA ARG A 276 -6.57 6.14 -9.27
C ARG A 276 -5.56 5.43 -8.37
N LEU A 277 -4.31 5.85 -8.38
CA LEU A 277 -3.26 5.30 -7.51
C LEU A 277 -3.66 5.40 -6.03
N TRP A 278 -4.22 6.54 -5.62
CA TRP A 278 -4.73 6.71 -4.26
C TRP A 278 -5.90 5.77 -3.96
N LEU A 279 -6.93 5.72 -4.80
CA LEU A 279 -8.09 4.82 -4.64
C LEU A 279 -7.73 3.32 -4.78
N SER A 280 -6.55 3.00 -5.31
CA SER A 280 -6.10 1.62 -5.47
C SER A 280 -5.63 0.98 -4.16
N HIS A 281 -5.29 1.80 -3.16
CA HIS A 281 -4.68 1.38 -1.90
C HIS A 281 -5.73 0.96 -0.85
N PRO A 282 -5.54 -0.15 -0.12
CA PRO A 282 -6.55 -0.65 0.83
C PRO A 282 -6.90 0.34 1.96
N ALA A 283 -5.94 1.12 2.46
CA ALA A 283 -6.25 2.18 3.44
C ALA A 283 -7.14 3.29 2.87
N SER A 284 -7.00 3.62 1.57
CA SER A 284 -7.87 4.60 0.90
C SER A 284 -9.26 4.02 0.66
N LEU A 285 -9.36 2.75 0.27
CA LEU A 285 -10.64 2.03 0.16
C LEU A 285 -11.40 2.05 1.48
N ALA A 286 -10.71 1.77 2.58
CA ALA A 286 -11.27 1.86 3.92
C ALA A 286 -11.75 3.28 4.25
N ARG A 287 -10.94 4.29 3.94
CA ARG A 287 -11.26 5.70 4.18
C ARG A 287 -12.50 6.19 3.42
N VAL A 288 -12.71 5.72 2.20
CA VAL A 288 -13.91 6.07 1.41
C VAL A 288 -15.09 5.10 1.66
N GLY A 289 -14.89 4.08 2.48
CA GLY A 289 -15.91 3.08 2.80
C GLY A 289 -16.27 2.15 1.64
N TYR A 290 -15.30 1.81 0.77
CA TYR A 290 -15.54 0.96 -0.39
C TYR A 290 -15.19 -0.51 -0.13
N SER A 291 -16.20 -1.34 0.13
CA SER A 291 -16.10 -2.80 0.34
C SER A 291 -16.26 -3.64 -0.94
N GLY A 292 -16.39 -3.01 -2.12
CA GLY A 292 -16.67 -3.69 -3.40
C GLY A 292 -15.61 -4.67 -3.88
N PHE A 293 -14.42 -4.70 -3.28
CA PHE A 293 -13.41 -5.73 -3.55
C PHE A 293 -13.78 -7.11 -2.99
N ALA A 294 -14.75 -7.17 -2.06
CA ALA A 294 -15.17 -8.39 -1.35
C ALA A 294 -16.44 -9.03 -1.94
N THR A 295 -16.70 -8.83 -3.24
CA THR A 295 -17.85 -9.40 -3.96
C THR A 295 -17.45 -10.44 -5.01
N GLY A 296 -16.16 -10.78 -5.13
CA GLY A 296 -15.64 -11.73 -6.12
C GLY A 296 -15.07 -13.02 -5.52
N GLY A 297 -15.31 -13.26 -4.23
CA GLY A 297 -14.62 -14.26 -3.43
C GLY A 297 -14.67 -15.71 -3.91
N THR A 298 -13.70 -16.48 -3.42
CA THR A 298 -13.52 -17.92 -3.71
C THR A 298 -14.24 -18.83 -2.70
N GLY A 299 -15.22 -18.29 -1.97
CA GLY A 299 -16.04 -19.05 -1.03
C GLY A 299 -16.98 -20.05 -1.72
N PRO A 300 -17.60 -20.97 -0.96
CA PRO A 300 -18.53 -21.96 -1.52
C PRO A 300 -19.82 -21.32 -2.07
N GLU A 301 -20.19 -20.14 -1.59
CA GLU A 301 -21.34 -19.38 -2.06
C GLU A 301 -20.88 -18.15 -2.86
N PRO A 302 -21.63 -17.74 -3.90
CA PRO A 302 -21.33 -16.52 -4.65
C PRO A 302 -21.24 -15.31 -3.71
N ALA A 303 -20.10 -14.62 -3.73
CA ALA A 303 -19.95 -13.37 -3.01
C ALA A 303 -20.78 -12.26 -3.70
N GLY A 304 -21.40 -11.40 -2.90
CA GLY A 304 -22.28 -10.33 -3.37
C GLY A 304 -22.93 -9.61 -2.19
N TYR A 305 -23.71 -8.56 -2.50
CA TYR A 305 -24.47 -7.82 -1.51
C TYR A 305 -25.92 -8.32 -1.44
N LEU A 306 -26.38 -8.65 -0.24
CA LEU A 306 -27.76 -8.96 0.13
C LEU A 306 -28.46 -7.76 0.81
N VAL A 307 -27.68 -6.80 1.32
CA VAL A 307 -28.18 -5.55 1.89
C VAL A 307 -27.79 -4.41 0.95
N LEU A 308 -28.79 -3.73 0.39
CA LEU A 308 -28.60 -2.66 -0.61
C LEU A 308 -29.12 -1.28 -0.14
N ALA A 309 -29.66 -1.21 1.08
CA ALA A 309 -30.21 0.03 1.61
C ALA A 309 -29.08 0.97 2.07
N ALA A 310 -29.27 2.27 1.84
CA ALA A 310 -28.31 3.28 2.25
C ALA A 310 -28.15 3.32 3.78
N GLY A 311 -26.90 3.33 4.26
CA GLY A 311 -26.58 3.34 5.69
C GLY A 311 -26.80 2.01 6.41
N GLU A 312 -27.06 0.94 5.66
CA GLU A 312 -27.09 -0.43 6.15
C GLU A 312 -25.88 -1.21 5.63
N ARG A 313 -25.44 -2.20 6.40
CA ARG A 313 -24.32 -3.09 6.08
C ARG A 313 -24.68 -4.54 6.40
N GLU A 314 -23.90 -5.47 5.87
CA GLU A 314 -23.93 -6.88 6.27
C GLU A 314 -23.00 -7.18 7.45
N GLU A 315 -23.15 -8.36 8.05
CA GLU A 315 -22.35 -8.79 9.21
C GLU A 315 -20.85 -8.89 8.90
N TRP A 316 -20.51 -9.29 7.67
CA TRP A 316 -19.12 -9.41 7.22
C TRP A 316 -18.47 -8.06 6.94
N GLU A 317 -19.26 -7.00 6.74
CA GLU A 317 -18.75 -5.67 6.45
C GLU A 317 -18.23 -4.96 7.71
N PRO A 318 -17.21 -4.10 7.58
CA PRO A 318 -16.71 -3.28 8.68
C PRO A 318 -17.82 -2.51 9.40
N GLY A 319 -17.74 -2.49 10.73
CA GLY A 319 -18.79 -1.96 11.61
C GLY A 319 -19.14 -0.50 11.33
N GLU A 320 -18.15 0.29 10.93
CA GLU A 320 -18.26 1.72 10.63
C GLU A 320 -19.10 2.04 9.38
N LEU A 321 -19.37 1.07 8.50
CA LEU A 321 -20.09 1.31 7.24
C LEU A 321 -21.60 1.54 7.43
N GLY A 322 -22.17 1.11 8.56
CA GLY A 322 -23.60 1.32 8.80
C GLY A 322 -24.20 0.43 9.89
N ARG A 323 -25.53 0.52 10.01
CA ARG A 323 -26.31 -0.36 10.88
C ARG A 323 -26.45 -1.73 10.22
N LEU A 324 -26.51 -2.80 11.01
CA LEU A 324 -26.81 -4.13 10.46
C LEU A 324 -28.17 -4.10 9.76
N GLY A 325 -28.16 -4.39 8.46
CA GLY A 325 -29.36 -4.53 7.64
C GLY A 325 -29.92 -5.94 7.73
N ALA A 326 -31.24 -6.09 7.59
CA ALA A 326 -31.84 -7.41 7.44
C ALA A 326 -31.64 -7.86 5.99
N ALA A 327 -30.78 -8.86 5.76
CA ALA A 327 -30.58 -9.45 4.44
C ALA A 327 -31.92 -9.90 3.87
N LYS A 328 -32.32 -9.34 2.72
CA LYS A 328 -33.51 -9.79 2.00
C LYS A 328 -33.09 -10.86 0.99
N GLY A 329 -32.87 -12.08 1.46
CA GLY A 329 -32.49 -13.23 0.64
C GLY A 329 -33.04 -14.52 1.22
N SER A 330 -34.01 -15.11 0.51
CA SER A 330 -34.76 -16.31 0.85
C SER A 330 -33.85 -17.52 1.03
N THR A 331 -33.99 -18.23 2.16
CA THR A 331 -33.74 -19.67 2.19
C THR A 331 -34.76 -20.32 1.26
N ALA A 332 -34.29 -20.95 0.20
CA ALA A 332 -35.05 -21.91 -0.60
C ALA A 332 -34.12 -23.10 -0.87
#